data_AF-A0A535BBY9-F1
#
_entry.id   AF-A0A535BBY9-F1
#
_cell.length_a   1.000
_cell.length_b   1.000
_cell.length_c   1.000
_cell.angle_alpha   90.00
_cell.angle_beta   90.00
_cell.angle_gamma   90.00
#
_symmetry.space_group_name_H-M   'P 1'
#
loop_
_entity.id
_entity.type
_entity.pdbx_description
1 polymer ?
#
loop_
_entity_poly.entity_id
_entity_poly.type
_entity_poly.pdbx_seq_one_letter_code
_entity_poly.pdbx_strand_id
1 'polypeptide(L)' 'MKAYSGTGDKGETSLYGGTRVEKADPRVEAYGAVDELNSQVGVARAHVKAK' A
#
# COMPACT_ATOMS: atom_id res chain seq x y z
N MET A 1 2.58 -17.49 6.78
CA MET A 1 3.16 -16.69 5.67
C MET A 1 3.84 -15.48 6.28
N LYS A 2 5.04 -15.09 5.81
CA LYS A 2 5.74 -13.90 6.33
C LYS A 2 5.34 -12.68 5.49
N ALA A 3 5.11 -11.55 6.13
CA ALA A 3 4.86 -10.28 5.44
C ALA A 3 6.10 -9.80 4.66
N TYR A 4 7.30 -10.07 5.18
CA TYR A 4 8.56 -9.76 4.51
C TYR A 4 8.98 -10.89 3.56
N SER A 5 9.19 -10.53 2.29
CA SER A 5 9.64 -11.44 1.22
C SER A 5 11.05 -11.15 0.69
N GLY A 6 11.60 -9.95 0.94
CA GLY A 6 12.87 -9.46 0.33
C GLY A 6 12.80 -9.19 -1.19
N THR A 7 11.67 -9.47 -1.85
CA THR A 7 11.57 -9.34 -3.31
C THR A 7 11.64 -7.89 -3.78
N GLY A 8 11.34 -6.92 -2.91
CA GLY A 8 11.32 -5.50 -3.22
C GLY A 8 12.58 -4.73 -2.83
N ASP A 9 13.65 -5.40 -2.41
CA ASP A 9 14.87 -4.74 -1.90
C ASP A 9 15.63 -3.97 -2.98
N LYS A 10 15.39 -4.31 -4.26
CA LYS A 10 15.98 -3.64 -5.42
C LYS A 10 15.18 -2.43 -5.92
N GLY A 11 14.16 -1.99 -5.19
CA GLY A 11 13.35 -0.82 -5.57
C GLY A 11 12.10 -1.14 -6.41
N GLU A 12 11.90 -2.40 -6.83
CA GLU A 12 10.74 -2.81 -7.61
C GLU A 12 9.64 -3.48 -6.77
N THR A 13 8.41 -3.49 -7.28
CA THR A 13 7.28 -4.24 -6.72
C THR A 13 6.49 -4.96 -7.81
N SER A 14 5.64 -5.91 -7.44
CA SER A 14 4.77 -6.62 -8.37
C SER A 14 3.37 -6.00 -8.36
N LEU A 15 2.88 -5.67 -9.54
CA LEU A 15 1.48 -5.35 -9.78
C LEU A 15 0.63 -6.63 -9.72
N TYR A 16 -0.68 -6.44 -9.60
CA TYR A 16 -1.63 -7.51 -9.85
C TYR A 16 -1.40 -8.09 -11.26
N GLY A 17 -1.24 -9.41 -11.37
CA GLY A 17 -0.86 -10.10 -12.61
C GLY A 17 0.63 -10.43 -12.74
N GLY A 18 1.47 -10.02 -11.78
CA GLY A 18 2.87 -10.44 -11.69
C GLY A 18 3.87 -9.56 -12.46
N THR A 19 3.39 -8.57 -13.23
CA THR A 19 4.25 -7.55 -13.84
C THR A 19 5.00 -6.78 -12.77
N ARG A 20 6.32 -6.61 -12.93
CA ARG A 20 7.16 -5.83 -12.03
C ARG A 20 7.37 -4.42 -12.54
N VAL A 21 7.31 -3.45 -11.63
CA VAL A 21 7.55 -2.03 -11.90
C VAL A 21 8.37 -1.42 -10.76
N GLU A 22 9.01 -0.29 -11.03
CA GLU A 22 9.64 0.54 -10.00
C GLU A 22 8.62 0.96 -8.94
N LYS A 23 9.03 1.05 -7.68
CA LYS A 23 8.16 1.57 -6.61
C LYS A 23 7.75 3.04 -6.84
N ALA A 24 8.52 3.77 -7.65
CA ALA A 24 8.21 5.14 -8.06
C ALA A 24 7.29 5.22 -9.30
N ASP A 25 6.82 4.09 -9.83
CA ASP A 25 5.87 4.08 -10.95
C ASP A 25 4.58 4.83 -10.57
N PRO A 26 4.02 5.68 -11.46
CA PRO A 26 2.82 6.47 -11.16
C PRO A 26 1.62 5.64 -10.70
N ARG A 27 1.50 4.38 -11.15
CA ARG A 27 0.46 3.46 -10.71
C ARG A 27 0.65 3.04 -9.25
N VAL A 28 1.89 2.78 -8.84
CA VAL A 28 2.24 2.42 -7.46
C VAL A 28 1.93 3.56 -6.51
N GLU A 29 2.33 4.77 -6.90
CA GLU A 29 2.02 6.00 -6.15
C GLU A 29 0.52 6.20 -5.99
N ALA A 30 -0.25 6.03 -7.07
CA ALA A 30 -1.70 6.25 -7.06
C ALA A 30 -2.43 5.37 -6.03
N TYR A 31 -2.16 4.05 -5.99
CA TYR A 31 -2.80 3.19 -4.99
C TYR A 31 -2.14 3.31 -3.61
N GLY A 32 -0.86 3.72 -3.52
CA GLY A 32 -0.20 4.05 -2.26
C GLY A 32 -0.88 5.21 -1.53
N ALA A 33 -1.21 6.28 -2.25
CA ALA A 33 -1.97 7.41 -1.71
C ALA A 33 -3.38 6.99 -1.24
N VAL A 34 -4.02 6.05 -1.93
CA VAL A 34 -5.31 5.49 -1.50
C VAL A 34 -5.17 4.65 -0.23
N ASP A 35 -4.09 3.87 -0.09
CA ASP A 35 -3.79 3.09 1.12
C ASP A 35 -3.50 4.00 2.33
N GLU A 36 -2.79 5.10 2.12
CA GLU A 36 -2.56 6.13 3.13
C GLU A 36 -3.90 6.77 3.58
N LEU A 37 -4.74 7.19 2.63
CA LEU A 37 -6.07 7.73 2.92
C LEU A 37 -6.91 6.73 3.73
N ASN A 38 -6.93 5.46 3.33
CA ASN A 38 -7.68 4.41 4.02
C ASN A 38 -7.19 4.22 5.46
N SER A 39 -5.88 4.32 5.68
CA SER A 39 -5.28 4.31 7.02
C SER A 39 -5.78 5.48 7.87
N GLN A 40 -5.84 6.69 7.32
CA GLN A 40 -6.38 7.87 8.01
C GLN A 40 -7.88 7.73 8.34
N VAL A 41 -8.67 7.14 7.44
CA VAL A 41 -10.08 6.79 7.73
C VAL A 41 -10.18 5.84 8.92
N GLY A 42 -9.28 4.86 9.03
CA GLY A 42 -9.18 3.97 10.18
C GLY A 42 -8.90 4.71 11.48
N VAL A 43 -7.97 5.67 11.47
CA VAL A 43 -7.67 6.54 12.61
C VAL A 43 -8.90 7.35 13.00
N ALA A 44 -9.54 8.03 12.04
CA ALA A 44 -10.74 8.82 12.30
C ALA A 44 -11.86 7.97 12.92
N ARG A 45 -12.09 6.75 12.40
CA ARG A 45 -13.07 5.81 12.94
C ARG A 45 -12.76 5.44 14.40
N ALA A 46 -11.50 5.24 14.76
CA ALA A 46 -11.10 4.91 16.13
C ALA A 46 -11.40 6.05 17.13
N HIS A 47 -11.58 7.28 16.66
CA HIS A 47 -11.88 8.45 17.50
C HIS A 47 -13.38 8.72 17.66
N VAL A 48 -14.25 8.03 16.89
CA VAL A 48 -15.70 8.16 17.00
C VAL A 48 -16.26 7.00 17.82
N LYS A 49 -17.06 7.30 18.85
CA LYS A 49 -17.80 6.25 19.56
C LYS A 49 -18.94 5.75 18.68
N ALA A 50 -19.02 4.44 18.49
CA ALA A 50 -20.21 3.82 17.91
C ALA A 50 -21.41 4.15 18.81
N LYS A 51 -22.50 4.59 18.19
CA LYS A 51 -23.76 4.92 18.87
C LYS A 51 -24.57 3.65 19.11
#